data_AF-A0A7X8BGW9-F1
#
_entry.id   AF-A0A7X8BGW9-F1
#
_cell.length_a   1.000
_cell.length_b   1.000
_cell.length_c   1.000
_cell.angle_alpha   90.00
_cell.angle_beta   90.00
_cell.angle_gamma   90.00
#
_symmetry.space_group_name_H-M   'P 1'
#
loop_
_entity.id
_entity.type
_entity.pdbx_description
1 polymer ?
#
loop_
_entity_poly.entity_id
_entity_poly.type
_entity_poly.pdbx_seq_one_letter_code
_entity_poly.pdbx_strand_id
1 'polypeptide(L)'
;MRKAWIPGIAVLVSVFVSAIAWAATYDSILNRWTKTRDFADRGDSLSISATYYSAEFIEATIQQEADRNLWTADELERYKYQFLKTLNVEDTIPVKLSFDNRGAALHMAPFGKQVWLWIGGKRYEPKDYDPRLNMRVMDKIEGLVYFPRFDEKTGKDLLKGVKSVKLEISGSISMTLRAKTAEFVWDVANDNPERLFAGKAGAKLEMDRLIRRLEKLNGEKKDLEGKLEQLKLEIEKIQARMNELQKQ
;
A
#
# COMPACT_ATOMS: atom_id res chain seq x y z
N MET A 1 -7.11 79.16 13.12
CA MET A 1 -5.84 78.44 13.34
C MET A 1 -6.01 76.99 12.94
N ARG A 2 -5.05 76.47 12.17
CA ARG A 2 -5.01 75.11 11.60
C ARG A 2 -4.86 74.05 12.70
N LYS A 3 -5.44 72.86 12.49
CA LYS A 3 -4.73 71.57 12.63
C LYS A 3 -5.57 70.44 12.03
N ALA A 4 -5.07 69.89 10.93
CA ALA A 4 -5.49 68.61 10.37
C ALA A 4 -4.89 67.47 11.20
N TRP A 5 -5.61 66.36 11.34
CA TRP A 5 -4.99 65.08 11.68
C TRP A 5 -5.75 63.94 10.98
N ILE A 6 -5.05 63.30 10.05
CA ILE A 6 -5.46 62.10 9.31
C ILE A 6 -5.24 60.88 10.21
N PRO A 7 -6.13 59.87 10.18
CA PRO A 7 -6.08 58.69 11.04
C PRO A 7 -4.98 57.73 10.61
N GLY A 8 -4.30 57.07 11.54
CA GLY A 8 -3.24 56.13 11.21
C GLY A 8 -2.95 55.12 12.32
N ILE A 9 -3.07 53.85 11.94
CA ILE A 9 -2.33 52.69 12.45
C ILE A 9 -2.85 52.12 13.79
N ALA A 10 -3.77 51.16 13.69
CA ALA A 10 -3.91 50.08 14.67
C ALA A 10 -4.71 48.89 14.07
N VAL A 11 -4.28 48.33 12.94
CA VAL A 11 -4.71 47.00 12.49
C VAL A 11 -3.47 46.27 11.96
N LEU A 12 -2.70 45.70 12.86
CA LEU A 12 -1.69 44.70 12.54
C LEU A 12 -1.42 43.91 13.81
N VAL A 13 -1.29 42.59 13.64
CA VAL A 13 -1.08 41.55 14.66
C VAL A 13 -2.35 40.87 15.18
N SER A 14 -2.92 39.97 14.37
CA SER A 14 -3.54 38.74 14.87
C SER A 14 -3.79 37.71 13.76
N VAL A 15 -2.76 37.34 12.98
CA VAL A 15 -2.82 36.15 12.10
C VAL A 15 -1.53 35.37 12.25
N PHE A 16 -1.36 34.67 13.38
CA PHE A 16 -0.31 33.66 13.54
C PHE A 16 -0.70 32.62 14.59
N VAL A 17 -1.89 32.02 14.48
CA VAL A 17 -2.21 30.76 15.16
C VAL A 17 -3.15 29.93 14.27
N SER A 18 -2.61 29.14 13.35
CA SER A 18 -3.38 28.05 12.71
C SER A 18 -2.57 26.79 12.40
N ALA A 19 -1.24 26.80 12.56
CA ALA A 19 -0.43 25.59 12.35
C ALA A 19 -0.69 24.47 13.39
N ILE A 20 -1.15 24.82 14.60
CA ILE A 20 -1.31 23.85 15.71
C ILE A 20 -2.49 22.90 15.47
N ALA A 21 -3.58 23.38 14.85
CA ALA A 21 -4.78 22.57 14.64
C ALA A 21 -4.58 21.44 13.62
N TRP A 22 -3.77 21.69 12.57
CA TRP A 22 -3.52 20.71 11.51
C TRP A 22 -2.53 19.62 11.93
N ALA A 23 -1.50 19.96 12.72
CA ALA A 23 -0.54 18.97 13.23
C ALA A 23 -1.21 17.97 14.20
N ALA A 24 -2.06 18.46 15.11
CA ALA A 24 -2.85 17.60 15.99
C ALA A 24 -3.80 16.67 15.20
N THR A 25 -4.28 17.14 14.05
CA THR A 25 -5.12 16.33 13.15
C THR A 25 -4.30 15.25 12.45
N TYR A 26 -3.12 15.58 11.91
CA TYR A 26 -2.23 14.59 11.29
C TYR A 26 -1.79 13.51 12.28
N ASP A 27 -1.32 13.87 13.46
CA ASP A 27 -0.85 12.90 14.46
C ASP A 27 -1.98 11.95 14.89
N SER A 28 -3.21 12.46 14.98
CA SER A 28 -4.38 11.62 15.27
C SER A 28 -4.66 10.59 14.15
N ILE A 29 -4.48 10.98 12.88
CA ILE A 29 -4.65 10.10 11.73
C ILE A 29 -3.49 9.09 11.68
N LEU A 30 -2.25 9.55 11.88
CA LEU A 30 -1.06 8.70 11.93
C LEU A 30 -1.20 7.63 13.03
N ASN A 31 -1.63 8.00 14.23
CA ASN A 31 -1.82 7.07 15.35
C ASN A 31 -3.01 6.12 15.15
N ARG A 32 -4.02 6.51 14.35
CA ARG A 32 -5.12 5.61 13.98
C ARG A 32 -4.63 4.50 13.04
N TRP A 33 -3.79 4.88 12.08
CA TRP A 33 -3.34 3.99 11.00
C TRP A 33 -2.00 3.32 11.28
N THR A 34 -1.26 3.79 12.28
CA THR A 34 -0.02 3.18 12.78
C THR A 34 -0.28 2.48 14.10
N LYS A 35 0.11 1.21 14.18
CA LYS A 35 -0.03 0.41 15.39
C LYS A 35 1.33 -0.18 15.75
N THR A 36 1.70 -0.04 17.01
CA THR A 36 2.97 -0.54 17.54
C THR A 36 2.72 -1.65 18.54
N ARG A 37 3.55 -2.70 18.48
CA ARG A 37 3.56 -3.82 19.41
C ARG A 37 4.98 -4.03 19.89
N ASP A 38 5.14 -3.99 21.21
CA ASP A 38 6.41 -4.21 21.87
C ASP A 38 6.47 -5.63 22.44
N PHE A 39 7.60 -6.28 22.21
CA PHE A 39 7.91 -7.60 22.71
C PHE A 39 9.23 -7.51 23.48
N ALA A 40 9.29 -8.12 24.65
CA ALA A 40 10.51 -8.17 25.45
C ALA A 40 10.70 -9.57 26.01
N ASP A 41 11.93 -10.06 25.99
CA ASP A 41 12.34 -11.32 26.58
C ASP A 41 13.81 -11.26 27.02
N ARG A 42 14.08 -11.57 28.29
CA ARG A 42 15.44 -11.69 28.88
C ARG A 42 16.46 -10.62 28.44
N GLY A 43 16.04 -9.36 28.43
CA GLY A 43 16.92 -8.21 28.09
C GLY A 43 16.92 -7.84 26.60
N ASP A 44 16.39 -8.71 25.74
CA ASP A 44 16.12 -8.38 24.35
C ASP A 44 14.73 -7.72 24.23
N SER A 45 14.62 -6.72 23.36
CA SER A 45 13.34 -6.08 23.02
C SER A 45 13.19 -5.90 21.52
N LEU A 46 11.98 -6.09 21.03
CA LEU A 46 11.59 -5.87 19.65
C LEU A 46 10.32 -5.05 19.61
N SER A 47 10.37 -3.87 19.01
CA SER A 47 9.18 -3.07 18.69
C SER A 47 8.86 -3.22 17.22
N ILE A 48 7.62 -3.59 16.92
CA ILE A 48 7.11 -3.68 15.55
C ILE A 48 6.01 -2.65 15.38
N SER A 49 6.22 -1.73 14.45
CA SER A 49 5.21 -0.76 14.05
C SER A 49 4.72 -1.06 12.64
N ALA A 50 3.41 -1.10 12.45
CA ALA A 50 2.77 -1.30 11.17
C ALA A 50 1.87 -0.10 10.84
N THR A 51 2.06 0.51 9.69
CA THR A 51 1.25 1.63 9.19
C THR A 51 0.48 1.19 7.95
N TYR A 52 -0.84 1.16 8.05
CA TYR A 52 -1.72 0.88 6.92
C TYR A 52 -1.94 2.16 6.10
N TYR A 53 -1.67 2.12 4.79
CA TYR A 53 -1.83 3.28 3.91
C TYR A 53 -3.29 3.41 3.45
N SER A 54 -4.15 3.87 4.35
CA SER A 54 -5.53 4.26 4.02
C SER A 54 -5.59 5.50 3.16
N ALA A 55 -6.75 5.76 2.54
CA ALA A 55 -6.98 7.00 1.79
C ALA A 55 -6.79 8.23 2.67
N GLU A 56 -7.36 8.19 3.88
CA GLU A 56 -7.25 9.27 4.87
C GLU A 56 -5.79 9.54 5.25
N PHE A 57 -5.00 8.48 5.51
CA PHE A 57 -3.60 8.63 5.89
C PHE A 57 -2.74 9.18 4.74
N ILE A 58 -2.98 8.70 3.52
CA ILE A 58 -2.27 9.19 2.33
C ILE A 58 -2.56 10.67 2.09
N GLU A 59 -3.83 11.08 2.11
CA GLU A 59 -4.22 12.48 1.91
C GLU A 59 -3.61 13.37 3.00
N ALA A 60 -3.69 12.95 4.26
CA ALA A 60 -3.10 13.68 5.38
C ALA A 60 -1.57 13.81 5.22
N THR A 61 -0.89 12.77 4.75
CA THR A 61 0.56 12.78 4.50
C THR A 61 0.94 13.73 3.36
N ILE A 62 0.20 13.70 2.25
CA ILE A 62 0.42 14.61 1.13
C ILE A 62 0.22 16.07 1.57
N GLN A 63 -0.85 16.34 2.31
CA GLN A 63 -1.14 17.69 2.80
C GLN A 63 -0.06 18.17 3.76
N GLN A 64 0.37 17.32 4.71
CA GLN A 64 1.44 17.66 5.64
C GLN A 64 2.76 17.97 4.92
N GLU A 65 3.11 17.18 3.90
CA GLU A 65 4.34 17.40 3.14
C GLU A 65 4.23 18.66 2.27
N ALA A 66 3.05 18.96 1.71
CA ALA A 66 2.79 20.20 0.99
C ALA A 66 2.92 21.42 1.89
N ASP A 67 2.34 21.38 3.08
CA ASP A 67 2.41 22.48 4.05
C ASP A 67 3.85 22.70 4.54
N ARG A 68 4.59 21.61 4.81
CA ARG A 68 5.99 21.68 5.26
C ARG A 68 6.90 22.32 4.21
N ASN A 69 6.64 22.05 2.94
CA ASN A 69 7.47 22.54 1.83
C ASN A 69 6.88 23.77 1.11
N LEU A 70 5.75 24.29 1.59
CA LEU A 70 5.04 25.44 0.99
C LEU A 70 4.72 25.25 -0.50
N TRP A 71 4.30 24.04 -0.87
CA TRP A 71 4.05 23.69 -2.27
C TRP A 71 2.86 24.44 -2.86
N THR A 72 3.00 24.77 -4.15
CA THR A 72 1.89 25.22 -4.99
C THR A 72 0.93 24.07 -5.30
N ALA A 73 -0.27 24.39 -5.80
CA ALA A 73 -1.25 23.37 -6.19
C ALA A 73 -0.71 22.40 -7.27
N ASP A 74 0.10 22.90 -8.20
CA ASP A 74 0.69 22.09 -9.27
C ASP A 74 1.78 21.13 -8.74
N GLU A 75 2.58 21.56 -7.77
CA GLU A 75 3.57 20.72 -7.09
C GLU A 75 2.92 19.65 -6.24
N LEU A 76 1.85 20.00 -5.51
CA LEU A 76 1.05 19.07 -4.73
C LEU A 76 0.45 17.98 -5.62
N GLU A 77 -0.17 18.33 -6.75
CA GLU A 77 -0.74 17.36 -7.69
C GLU A 77 0.35 16.44 -8.29
N ARG A 78 1.53 16.99 -8.61
CA ARG A 78 2.66 16.21 -9.11
C ARG A 78 3.17 15.23 -8.07
N TYR A 79 3.33 15.69 -6.83
CA TYR A 79 3.76 14.84 -5.72
C TYR A 79 2.73 13.76 -5.43
N LYS A 80 1.44 14.11 -5.36
CA LYS A 80 0.32 13.16 -5.20
C LYS A 80 0.40 12.06 -6.27
N TYR A 81 0.56 12.42 -7.54
CA TYR A 81 0.72 11.44 -8.62
C TYR A 81 1.92 10.51 -8.39
N GLN A 82 3.10 11.06 -8.10
CA GLN A 82 4.31 10.27 -7.87
C GLN A 82 4.18 9.35 -6.65
N PHE A 83 3.66 9.87 -5.55
CA PHE A 83 3.49 9.15 -4.29
C PHE A 83 2.53 7.97 -4.44
N LEU A 84 1.34 8.21 -5.01
CA LEU A 84 0.36 7.15 -5.27
C LEU A 84 0.89 6.09 -6.23
N LYS A 85 1.66 6.50 -7.26
CA LYS A 85 2.32 5.58 -8.19
C LYS A 85 3.36 4.71 -7.49
N THR A 86 4.20 5.27 -6.63
CA THR A 86 5.20 4.53 -5.83
C THR A 86 4.54 3.57 -4.85
N LEU A 87 3.41 3.95 -4.27
CA LEU A 87 2.64 3.08 -3.39
C LEU A 87 1.84 2.00 -4.15
N ASN A 88 1.68 2.14 -5.47
CA ASN A 88 0.89 1.24 -6.31
C ASN A 88 -0.52 0.95 -5.73
N VAL A 89 -1.17 1.99 -5.17
CA VAL A 89 -2.48 1.87 -4.47
C VAL A 89 -3.62 1.45 -5.39
N GLU A 90 -3.41 1.55 -6.69
CA GLU A 90 -4.32 1.11 -7.74
C GLU A 90 -4.55 -0.40 -7.67
N ASP A 91 -3.48 -1.18 -7.49
CA ASP A 91 -3.49 -2.64 -7.59
C ASP A 91 -3.12 -3.35 -6.28
N THR A 92 -2.63 -2.59 -5.30
CA THR A 92 -2.09 -3.12 -4.04
C THR A 92 -2.62 -2.38 -2.81
N ILE A 93 -2.50 -3.04 -1.67
CA ILE A 93 -2.76 -2.50 -0.34
C ILE A 93 -1.38 -2.33 0.33
N PRO A 94 -0.85 -1.09 0.43
CA PRO A 94 0.47 -0.87 0.99
C PRO A 94 0.42 -0.84 2.52
N VAL A 95 1.38 -1.51 3.14
CA VAL A 95 1.62 -1.45 4.59
C VAL A 95 3.10 -1.21 4.82
N LYS A 96 3.44 -0.16 5.56
CA LYS A 96 4.83 0.07 6.01
C LYS A 96 5.05 -0.69 7.31
N LEU A 97 6.14 -1.43 7.37
CA LEU A 97 6.60 -2.09 8.58
C LEU A 97 7.90 -1.45 9.04
N SER A 98 8.00 -1.24 10.35
CA SER A 98 9.20 -0.78 11.04
C SER A 98 9.49 -1.76 12.16
N PHE A 99 10.71 -2.26 12.20
CA PHE A 99 11.20 -3.14 13.26
C PHE A 99 12.34 -2.40 13.96
N ASP A 100 12.20 -2.15 15.25
CA ASP A 100 13.26 -1.64 16.12
C ASP A 100 13.69 -2.78 17.05
N ASN A 101 14.81 -3.39 16.71
CA ASN A 101 15.35 -4.54 17.42
C ASN A 101 16.50 -4.11 18.33
N ARG A 102 16.42 -4.53 19.59
CA ARG A 102 17.49 -4.38 20.58
C ARG A 102 17.69 -5.74 21.22
N GLY A 103 18.40 -6.62 20.53
CA GLY A 103 18.60 -8.00 20.95
C GLY A 103 19.27 -8.84 19.88
N ALA A 104 19.01 -10.15 19.90
CA ALA A 104 19.44 -11.05 18.84
C ALA A 104 18.93 -10.61 17.45
N ALA A 105 19.71 -10.92 16.41
CA ALA A 105 19.39 -10.51 15.05
C ALA A 105 18.03 -11.05 14.57
N LEU A 106 17.29 -10.23 13.83
CA LEU A 106 16.07 -10.65 13.14
C LEU A 106 16.43 -11.48 11.91
N HIS A 107 15.76 -12.63 11.76
CA HIS A 107 15.90 -13.55 10.65
C HIS A 107 14.55 -13.69 9.95
N MET A 108 14.25 -12.76 9.05
CA MET A 108 12.92 -12.67 8.46
C MET A 108 12.81 -13.30 7.08
N ALA A 109 13.91 -13.78 6.48
CA ALA A 109 13.87 -14.46 5.19
C ALA A 109 13.28 -15.88 5.28
N PRO A 110 12.46 -16.31 4.29
CA PRO A 110 11.87 -15.49 3.22
C PRO A 110 10.69 -14.66 3.73
N PHE A 111 10.78 -13.33 3.65
CA PHE A 111 9.85 -12.41 4.31
C PHE A 111 8.41 -12.56 3.81
N GLY A 112 8.22 -12.81 2.51
CA GLY A 112 6.89 -13.05 1.94
C GLY A 112 6.14 -14.24 2.53
N LYS A 113 6.83 -15.15 3.25
CA LYS A 113 6.23 -16.28 3.98
C LYS A 113 6.17 -16.06 5.49
N GLN A 114 6.51 -14.87 5.96
CA GLN A 114 6.47 -14.48 7.37
C GLN A 114 5.40 -13.43 7.67
N VAL A 115 4.72 -12.91 6.65
CA VAL A 115 3.73 -11.86 6.79
C VAL A 115 2.49 -12.17 5.96
N TRP A 116 1.32 -11.90 6.54
CA TRP A 116 0.04 -12.09 5.88
C TRP A 116 -0.95 -10.98 6.19
N LEU A 117 -1.80 -10.70 5.21
CA LEU A 117 -2.95 -9.83 5.38
C LEU A 117 -4.22 -10.65 5.36
N TRP A 118 -5.03 -10.53 6.41
CA TRP A 118 -6.32 -11.16 6.53
C TRP A 118 -7.41 -10.17 6.13
N ILE A 119 -8.16 -10.55 5.10
CA ILE A 119 -9.26 -9.75 4.55
C ILE A 119 -10.47 -10.67 4.43
N GLY A 120 -11.58 -10.32 5.12
CA GLY A 120 -12.81 -11.12 5.08
C GLY A 120 -12.61 -12.59 5.50
N GLY A 121 -11.71 -12.87 6.44
CA GLY A 121 -11.41 -14.22 6.93
C GLY A 121 -10.49 -15.05 6.03
N LYS A 122 -10.03 -14.52 4.89
CA LYS A 122 -9.04 -15.15 4.01
C LYS A 122 -7.66 -14.54 4.22
N ARG A 123 -6.63 -15.37 4.15
CA ARG A 123 -5.21 -14.98 4.29
C ARG A 123 -4.59 -14.73 2.91
N TYR A 124 -3.91 -13.60 2.75
CA TYR A 124 -3.21 -13.21 1.53
C TYR A 124 -1.71 -13.00 1.82
N GLU A 125 -0.87 -13.53 0.93
CA GLU A 125 0.56 -13.25 0.90
C GLU A 125 0.85 -11.92 0.18
N PRO A 126 1.96 -11.25 0.48
CA PRO A 126 2.35 -10.05 -0.25
C PRO A 126 2.68 -10.39 -1.71
N LYS A 127 2.26 -9.51 -2.62
CA LYS A 127 2.67 -9.55 -4.03
C LYS A 127 4.11 -9.10 -4.20
N ASP A 128 4.50 -8.09 -3.43
CA ASP A 128 5.84 -7.52 -3.44
C ASP A 128 6.17 -6.91 -2.07
N TYR A 129 7.45 -6.69 -1.79
CA TYR A 129 7.93 -6.08 -0.55
C TYR A 129 9.37 -5.58 -0.70
N ASP A 130 9.79 -4.68 0.20
CA ASP A 130 11.17 -4.20 0.23
C ASP A 130 12.17 -5.36 0.44
N PRO A 131 13.05 -5.67 -0.53
CA PRO A 131 13.97 -6.80 -0.45
C PRO A 131 14.90 -6.76 0.77
N ARG A 132 15.13 -5.57 1.34
CA ARG A 132 15.94 -5.41 2.57
C ARG A 132 15.33 -6.17 3.75
N LEU A 133 14.02 -6.45 3.74
CA LEU A 133 13.35 -7.25 4.75
C LEU A 133 13.80 -8.73 4.73
N ASN A 134 14.48 -9.21 3.68
CA ASN A 134 15.11 -10.54 3.70
C ASN A 134 16.51 -10.53 4.32
N MET A 135 17.06 -9.35 4.64
CA MET A 135 18.39 -9.27 5.21
C MET A 135 18.35 -9.55 6.70
N ARG A 136 19.48 -9.99 7.25
CA ARG A 136 19.68 -10.06 8.70
C ARG A 136 19.70 -8.64 9.26
N VAL A 137 18.88 -8.36 10.27
CA VAL A 137 18.77 -7.02 10.87
C VAL A 137 19.18 -7.05 12.33
N MET A 138 20.08 -6.15 12.71
CA MET A 138 20.55 -6.02 14.10
C MET A 138 19.77 -4.94 14.85
N ASP A 139 19.57 -3.78 14.22
CA ASP A 139 18.99 -2.60 14.85
C ASP A 139 17.60 -2.31 14.26
N LYS A 140 17.50 -1.24 13.47
CA LYS A 140 16.26 -0.78 12.88
C LYS A 140 16.19 -1.05 11.38
N ILE A 141 15.04 -1.54 10.93
CA ILE A 141 14.72 -1.61 9.50
C ILE A 141 13.29 -1.12 9.26
N GLU A 142 13.09 -0.45 8.13
CA GLU A 142 11.77 -0.09 7.63
C GLU A 142 11.63 -0.53 6.18
N GLY A 143 10.44 -0.99 5.81
CA GLY A 143 10.14 -1.44 4.45
C GLY A 143 8.64 -1.38 4.15
N LEU A 144 8.32 -1.23 2.87
CA LEU A 144 6.94 -1.34 2.37
C LEU A 144 6.65 -2.77 1.98
N VAL A 145 5.41 -3.19 2.23
CA VAL A 145 4.86 -4.49 1.87
C VAL A 145 3.57 -4.25 1.10
N TYR A 146 3.45 -4.88 -0.06
CA TYR A 146 2.36 -4.66 -1.00
C TYR A 146 1.49 -5.91 -1.09
N PHE A 147 0.28 -5.85 -0.53
CA PHE A 147 -0.68 -6.94 -0.59
C PHE A 147 -1.60 -6.82 -1.80
N PRO A 148 -2.19 -7.92 -2.30
CA PRO A 148 -3.17 -7.84 -3.38
C PRO A 148 -4.39 -7.00 -2.96
N ARG A 149 -4.81 -6.06 -3.81
CA ARG A 149 -6.11 -5.38 -3.67
C ARG A 149 -7.25 -6.12 -4.36
N PHE A 150 -6.96 -6.76 -5.49
CA PHE A 150 -7.93 -7.53 -6.26
C PHE A 150 -7.63 -9.02 -6.21
N ASP A 151 -8.69 -9.83 -6.19
CA ASP A 151 -8.60 -11.27 -6.40
C ASP A 151 -8.05 -11.55 -7.81
N GLU A 152 -6.98 -12.33 -7.93
CA GLU A 152 -6.32 -12.61 -9.21
C GLU A 152 -7.20 -13.42 -10.18
N LYS A 153 -8.13 -14.22 -9.66
CA LYS A 153 -9.01 -15.07 -10.47
C LYS A 153 -10.27 -14.33 -10.89
N THR A 154 -10.87 -13.57 -9.98
CA THR A 154 -12.18 -12.94 -10.24
C THR A 154 -12.10 -11.44 -10.53
N GLY A 155 -10.96 -10.79 -10.28
CA GLY A 155 -10.78 -9.35 -10.42
C GLY A 155 -11.64 -8.51 -9.47
N LYS A 156 -12.16 -9.12 -8.39
CA LYS A 156 -13.02 -8.45 -7.41
C LYS A 156 -12.16 -7.72 -6.40
N ASP A 157 -12.55 -6.50 -6.03
CA ASP A 157 -11.89 -5.75 -4.96
C ASP A 157 -12.07 -6.49 -3.63
N LEU A 158 -10.96 -6.84 -3.00
CA LEU A 158 -10.92 -7.60 -1.75
C LEU A 158 -11.40 -6.76 -0.56
N LEU A 159 -11.30 -5.43 -0.62
CA LEU A 159 -11.70 -4.53 0.46
C LEU A 159 -13.18 -4.15 0.39
N LYS A 160 -13.87 -4.44 -0.72
CA LYS A 160 -15.27 -4.05 -0.90
C LYS A 160 -16.18 -4.73 0.15
N GLY A 161 -16.79 -3.93 1.01
CA GLY A 161 -17.69 -4.39 2.08
C GLY A 161 -16.96 -4.99 3.29
N VAL A 162 -15.63 -4.89 3.35
CA VAL A 162 -14.83 -5.35 4.48
C VAL A 162 -14.78 -4.25 5.54
N LYS A 163 -15.04 -4.63 6.80
CA LYS A 163 -15.00 -3.69 7.92
C LYS A 163 -13.62 -3.60 8.56
N SER A 164 -12.86 -4.68 8.56
CA SER A 164 -11.56 -4.73 9.24
C SER A 164 -10.56 -5.58 8.48
N VAL A 165 -9.30 -5.17 8.57
CA VAL A 165 -8.16 -5.90 8.01
C VAL A 165 -7.20 -6.23 9.15
N LYS A 166 -6.67 -7.45 9.17
CA LYS A 166 -5.67 -7.89 10.16
C LYS A 166 -4.35 -8.22 9.46
N LEU A 167 -3.27 -7.54 9.83
CA LEU A 167 -1.91 -7.96 9.48
C LEU A 167 -1.41 -8.91 10.56
N GLU A 168 -0.82 -10.02 10.13
CA GLU A 168 -0.19 -11.01 10.97
C GLU A 168 1.27 -11.19 10.55
N ILE A 169 2.18 -11.15 11.53
CA ILE A 169 3.59 -11.43 11.34
C ILE A 169 3.94 -12.67 12.17
N SER A 170 4.59 -13.62 11.53
CA SER A 170 5.02 -14.87 12.12
C SER A 170 5.98 -14.66 13.29
N GLY A 171 5.82 -15.44 14.35
CA GLY A 171 6.74 -15.41 15.48
C GLY A 171 8.14 -15.94 15.20
N SER A 172 8.36 -16.61 14.06
CA SER A 172 9.67 -17.17 13.70
C SER A 172 10.71 -16.13 13.30
N ILE A 173 10.32 -14.87 13.09
CA ILE A 173 11.25 -13.80 12.68
C ILE A 173 12.24 -13.39 13.77
N SER A 174 11.94 -13.69 15.04
CA SER A 174 12.75 -13.34 16.19
C SER A 174 12.58 -14.34 17.33
N MET A 175 13.63 -14.52 18.13
CA MET A 175 13.54 -15.30 19.36
C MET A 175 12.68 -14.60 20.43
N THR A 176 12.63 -13.26 20.43
CA THR A 176 11.79 -12.46 21.35
C THR A 176 10.29 -12.68 21.09
N LEU A 177 9.93 -13.10 19.87
CA LEU A 177 8.56 -13.41 19.44
C LEU A 177 8.20 -14.89 19.56
N ARG A 178 9.11 -15.76 20.04
CA ARG A 178 8.94 -17.21 19.96
C ARG A 178 7.61 -17.66 20.59
N ALA A 179 6.83 -18.42 19.83
CA ALA A 179 5.46 -18.87 20.13
C ALA A 179 4.34 -17.79 20.17
N LYS A 180 4.61 -16.55 19.74
CA LYS A 180 3.64 -15.46 19.59
C LYS A 180 3.62 -14.96 18.15
N THR A 181 2.46 -14.56 17.65
CA THR A 181 2.35 -13.79 16.40
C THR A 181 2.17 -12.32 16.75
N ALA A 182 2.71 -11.43 15.91
CA ALA A 182 2.39 -10.01 16.03
C ALA A 182 1.17 -9.73 15.15
N GLU A 183 0.08 -9.28 15.78
CA GLU A 183 -1.18 -8.98 15.10
C GLU A 183 -1.54 -7.49 15.21
N PHE A 184 -1.94 -6.93 14.07
CA PHE A 184 -2.36 -5.54 13.93
C PHE A 184 -3.71 -5.51 13.19
N VAL A 185 -4.73 -4.92 13.80
CA VAL A 185 -6.09 -4.87 13.23
C VAL A 185 -6.50 -3.42 13.03
N TRP A 186 -6.86 -3.06 11.80
CA TRP A 186 -7.41 -1.75 11.44
C TRP A 186 -8.88 -1.87 11.06
N ASP A 187 -9.65 -0.85 11.41
CA ASP A 187 -11.00 -0.63 10.90
C ASP A 187 -10.89 0.13 9.57
N VAL A 188 -11.38 -0.48 8.50
CA VAL A 188 -11.37 0.06 7.13
C VAL A 188 -12.78 0.31 6.60
N ALA A 189 -13.82 0.19 7.43
CA ALA A 189 -15.20 0.32 6.98
C ALA A 189 -15.50 1.69 6.36
N ASN A 190 -14.82 2.73 6.84
CA ASN A 190 -14.95 4.10 6.36
C ASN A 190 -13.80 4.55 5.45
N ASP A 191 -12.86 3.66 5.13
CA ASP A 191 -11.80 3.98 4.19
C ASP A 191 -12.40 4.06 2.78
N ASN A 192 -12.21 5.20 2.10
CA ASN A 192 -12.71 5.40 0.73
C ASN A 192 -11.54 5.67 -0.22
N PRO A 193 -10.91 4.62 -0.77
CA PRO A 193 -9.79 4.74 -1.68
C PRO A 193 -10.12 5.47 -2.98
N GLU A 194 -11.40 5.55 -3.38
CA GLU A 194 -11.79 6.26 -4.61
C GLU A 194 -11.48 7.76 -4.53
N ARG A 195 -11.46 8.33 -3.31
CA ARG A 195 -11.12 9.75 -3.10
C ARG A 195 -9.68 10.08 -3.48
N LEU A 196 -8.76 9.13 -3.34
CA LEU A 196 -7.37 9.30 -3.78
C LEU A 196 -7.28 9.58 -5.29
N PHE A 197 -8.22 9.03 -6.05
CA PHE A 197 -8.29 9.16 -7.50
C PHE A 197 -9.15 10.35 -7.97
N ALA A 198 -9.65 11.17 -7.05
CA ALA A 198 -10.27 12.43 -7.41
C ALA A 198 -9.19 13.44 -7.89
N GLY A 199 -9.51 14.19 -8.95
CA GLY A 199 -8.66 15.23 -9.51
C GLY A 199 -7.77 14.78 -10.67
N LYS A 200 -6.87 15.66 -11.11
CA LYS A 200 -6.03 15.43 -12.30
C LYS A 200 -5.03 14.29 -12.09
N ALA A 201 -4.37 14.23 -10.92
CA ALA A 201 -3.46 13.14 -10.58
C ALA A 201 -4.16 11.78 -10.61
N GLY A 202 -5.37 11.70 -10.06
CA GLY A 202 -6.16 10.48 -10.00
C GLY A 202 -6.64 9.98 -11.36
N ALA A 203 -7.13 10.87 -12.23
CA ALA A 203 -7.49 10.51 -13.60
C ALA A 203 -6.29 9.98 -14.40
N LYS A 204 -5.11 10.56 -14.21
CA LYS A 204 -3.87 10.09 -14.85
C LYS A 204 -3.45 8.70 -14.34
N LEU A 205 -3.57 8.46 -13.04
CA LEU A 205 -3.31 7.17 -12.41
C LEU A 205 -4.26 6.09 -12.91
N GLU A 206 -5.56 6.36 -12.94
CA GLU A 206 -6.53 5.41 -13.48
C GLU A 206 -6.27 5.09 -14.96
N MET A 207 -5.90 6.09 -15.78
CA MET A 207 -5.49 5.87 -17.15
C MET A 207 -4.27 4.94 -17.23
N ASP A 208 -3.22 5.20 -16.45
CA ASP A 208 -2.02 4.37 -16.39
C ASP A 208 -2.35 2.93 -15.97
N ARG A 209 -3.26 2.73 -14.99
CA ARG A 209 -3.79 1.42 -14.59
C ARG A 209 -4.44 0.68 -15.74
N LEU A 210 -5.35 1.37 -16.44
CA LEU A 210 -6.12 0.78 -17.53
C LEU A 210 -5.21 0.39 -18.70
N ILE A 211 -4.18 1.19 -19.00
CA ILE A 211 -3.15 0.86 -20.00
C ILE A 211 -2.42 -0.42 -19.60
N ARG A 212 -1.89 -0.52 -18.37
CA ARG A 212 -1.19 -1.73 -17.90
C ARG A 212 -2.08 -2.97 -17.94
N ARG A 213 -3.35 -2.84 -17.55
CA ARG A 213 -4.30 -3.96 -17.61
C ARG A 213 -4.59 -4.40 -19.04
N LEU A 214 -4.71 -3.45 -19.97
CA LEU A 214 -4.92 -3.73 -21.39
C LEU A 214 -3.71 -4.45 -21.99
N GLU A 215 -2.49 -4.02 -21.67
CA GLU A 215 -1.25 -4.70 -22.08
C GLU A 215 -1.20 -6.15 -21.57
N LYS A 216 -1.53 -6.37 -20.30
CA LYS A 216 -1.58 -7.72 -19.71
C LYS A 216 -2.62 -8.60 -20.40
N LEU A 217 -3.84 -8.11 -20.60
CA LEU A 217 -4.90 -8.85 -21.27
C LEU A 217 -4.56 -9.17 -22.73
N ASN A 218 -3.90 -8.26 -23.44
CA ASN A 218 -3.42 -8.53 -24.79
C ASN A 218 -2.32 -9.61 -24.81
N GLY A 219 -1.42 -9.62 -23.83
CA GLY A 219 -0.44 -10.70 -23.65
C GLY A 219 -1.12 -12.05 -23.41
N GLU A 220 -2.04 -12.11 -22.45
CA GLU A 220 -2.80 -13.34 -22.14
C GLU A 220 -3.62 -13.83 -23.36
N LYS A 221 -4.25 -12.91 -24.10
CA LYS A 221 -4.96 -13.23 -25.34
C LYS A 221 -4.03 -13.88 -26.36
N LYS A 222 -2.85 -13.31 -26.60
CA LYS A 222 -1.86 -13.84 -27.54
C LYS A 222 -1.39 -15.24 -27.15
N ASP A 223 -1.12 -15.46 -25.87
CA ASP A 223 -0.71 -16.79 -25.37
C ASP A 223 -1.81 -17.83 -25.53
N LEU A 224 -3.07 -17.45 -25.28
CA LEU A 224 -4.23 -18.34 -25.48
C LEU A 224 -4.48 -18.63 -26.96
N GLU A 225 -4.34 -17.64 -27.85
CA GLU A 225 -4.43 -17.84 -29.29
C GLU A 225 -3.34 -18.82 -29.78
N GLY A 226 -2.10 -18.70 -29.28
CA GLY A 226 -1.02 -19.63 -29.60
C GLY A 226 -1.31 -21.07 -29.14
N LYS A 227 -1.86 -21.26 -27.94
CA LYS A 227 -2.29 -22.59 -27.45
C LYS A 227 -3.44 -23.15 -28.29
N LEU A 228 -4.37 -22.30 -28.70
CA LEU A 228 -5.52 -22.70 -29.52
C LEU A 228 -5.05 -23.14 -30.92
N GLU A 229 -4.08 -22.45 -31.50
CA GLU A 229 -3.46 -22.82 -32.78
C GLU A 229 -2.70 -24.16 -32.68
N GLN A 230 -1.95 -24.39 -31.61
CA GLN A 230 -1.29 -25.68 -31.34
C GLN A 230 -2.30 -26.83 -31.27
N LEU A 231 -3.39 -26.65 -30.53
CA LEU A 231 -4.46 -27.65 -30.43
C LEU A 231 -5.14 -27.92 -31.78
N LYS A 232 -5.37 -26.88 -32.58
CA LYS A 232 -5.91 -27.04 -33.94
C LYS A 232 -5.00 -27.90 -34.82
N LEU A 233 -3.69 -27.63 -34.80
CA LEU A 233 -2.71 -28.43 -35.55
C LEU A 233 -2.69 -29.89 -35.11
N GLU A 234 -2.85 -30.15 -33.81
CA GLU A 234 -2.91 -31.51 -33.28
C GLU A 234 -4.20 -32.24 -33.70
N ILE A 235 -5.35 -31.55 -33.64
CA ILE A 235 -6.63 -32.07 -34.13
C ILE A 235 -6.53 -32.43 -35.63
N GLU A 236 -5.97 -31.55 -36.46
CA GLU A 236 -5.79 -31.80 -37.89
C GLU A 236 -4.90 -33.02 -38.16
N LYS A 237 -3.78 -33.16 -37.42
CA LYS A 237 -2.92 -34.33 -37.53
C LYS A 237 -3.64 -35.63 -37.16
N ILE A 238 -4.42 -35.62 -36.07
CA ILE A 238 -5.19 -36.79 -35.64
C ILE A 238 -6.28 -37.12 -36.67
N GLN A 239 -7.00 -36.13 -37.17
CA GLN A 239 -8.02 -36.32 -38.20
C GLN A 239 -7.44 -36.87 -39.50
N ALA A 240 -6.29 -36.35 -39.95
CA ALA A 240 -5.57 -36.89 -41.11
C ALA A 240 -5.21 -38.36 -40.88
N ARG A 241 -4.71 -38.70 -39.69
CA ARG A 241 -4.37 -40.09 -39.33
C ARG A 241 -5.59 -41.00 -39.27
N MET A 242 -6.72 -40.53 -38.75
CA MET A 242 -7.99 -41.28 -38.75
C MET A 242 -8.47 -41.54 -40.17
N ASN A 243 -8.39 -40.54 -41.05
CA ASN A 243 -8.80 -40.67 -42.46
C ASN A 243 -7.92 -41.65 -43.24
N GLU A 244 -6.61 -41.70 -42.94
CA GLU A 244 -5.70 -42.71 -43.51
C GLU A 244 -6.10 -44.13 -43.08
N LEU A 245 -6.38 -44.33 -41.79
CA LEU A 245 -6.76 -45.64 -41.24
C LEU A 245 -8.13 -46.12 -41.73
N GLN A 246 -9.08 -45.21 -42.02
CA GLN A 246 -10.39 -45.57 -42.57
C GLN A 246 -10.37 -45.98 -44.05
N LYS A 247 -9.29 -45.68 -44.78
CA LYS A 247 -9.13 -46.03 -46.21
C LYS A 247 -8.36 -47.33 -46.43
N GLN A 248 -7.84 -47.95 -45.37
CA GLN A 248 -7.28 -49.30 -45.37
C GLN A 248 -8.35 -50.33 -45.06
#